data_AF-A0A1X7DEY8-F1
#
_entry.id   AF-A0A1X7DEY8-F1
#
_cell.length_a   1.000
_cell.length_b   1.000
_cell.length_c   1.000
_cell.angle_alpha   90.00
_cell.angle_beta   90.00
_cell.angle_gamma   90.00
#
_symmetry.space_group_name_H-M   'P 1'
#
loop_
_entity.id
_entity.type
_entity.pdbx_description
1 polymer ?
#
loop_
_entity_poly.entity_id
_entity_poly.type
_entity_poly.pdbx_seq_one_letter_code
_entity_poly.pdbx_strand_id
1 'polypeptide(L)'
;MADGALDHAGLERLELGRRVNNPASGAVARAAGFRKEGTERGKFLIAGERVDVDTYGRLRTDPRWQGSAAAARLRPGDRRGYRTATA
;
A
#
# COMPACT_ATOMS: atom_id res chain seq x y z
N MET A 1 4.51 2.08 10.82
CA MET A 1 4.83 3.36 10.13
C MET A 1 3.59 4.23 9.96
N ALA A 2 2.50 3.77 9.32
CA ALA A 2 1.29 4.58 9.12
C ALA A 2 0.52 4.93 10.42
N ASP A 3 0.31 3.96 11.32
CA ASP A 3 -0.42 4.21 12.57
C ASP A 3 0.28 5.27 13.43
N GLY A 4 1.61 5.14 13.59
CA GLY A 4 2.40 6.10 14.36
C GLY A 4 2.27 7.55 13.87
N ALA A 5 2.20 7.75 12.55
CA ALA A 5 2.06 9.07 11.95
C ALA A 5 0.66 9.69 12.21
N LEU A 6 -0.40 8.87 12.15
CA LEU A 6 -1.75 9.33 12.50
C LEU A 6 -1.87 9.57 14.01
N ASP A 7 -1.42 8.62 14.83
CA ASP A 7 -1.64 8.61 16.27
C ASP A 7 -0.76 9.65 17.02
N HIS A 8 0.51 9.77 16.64
CA HIS A 8 1.50 10.49 17.46
C HIS A 8 2.08 11.71 16.75
N ALA A 9 2.12 11.72 15.40
CA ALA A 9 2.65 12.86 14.65
C ALA A 9 1.60 13.94 14.34
N GLY A 10 0.38 13.82 14.89
CA GLY A 10 -0.67 14.83 14.73
C GLY A 10 -1.23 14.94 13.31
N LEU A 11 -0.97 13.97 12.43
CA LEU A 11 -1.52 13.98 11.07
C LEU A 11 -2.98 13.52 11.06
N GLU A 12 -3.85 14.24 10.37
CA GLU A 12 -5.26 13.84 10.18
C GLU A 12 -5.44 12.84 9.05
N ARG A 13 -4.52 12.86 8.07
CA ARG A 13 -4.65 12.11 6.83
C ARG A 13 -3.29 11.72 6.28
N LEU A 14 -3.22 10.51 5.76
CA LEU A 14 -2.15 10.01 4.91
C LEU A 14 -2.68 9.75 3.51
N GLU A 15 -1.86 10.05 2.51
CA GLU A 15 -2.18 9.80 1.11
C GLU A 15 -1.15 8.88 0.48
N LEU A 16 -1.60 8.05 -0.47
CA LEU A 16 -0.77 7.11 -1.19
C LEU A 16 -1.21 7.02 -2.64
N GLY A 17 -0.26 7.19 -3.56
CA GLY A 17 -0.44 6.88 -4.98
C GLY A 17 0.29 5.60 -5.36
N ARG A 18 -0.36 4.69 -6.08
CA ARG A 18 0.28 3.47 -6.63
C ARG A 18 -0.09 3.24 -8.08
N ARG A 19 0.87 2.77 -8.88
CA ARG A 19 0.63 2.43 -10.30
C ARG A 19 -0.40 1.29 -10.41
N VAL A 20 -1.38 1.44 -11.31
CA VAL A 20 -2.44 0.44 -11.51
C VAL A 20 -1.88 -0.93 -11.89
N ASN A 21 -0.81 -0.95 -12.68
CA ASN A 21 -0.11 -2.16 -13.11
C ASN A 21 0.74 -2.86 -12.03
N ASN A 22 0.78 -2.35 -10.79
CA ASN A 22 1.40 -3.04 -9.65
C ASN A 22 0.33 -3.48 -8.62
N PRO A 23 -0.27 -4.68 -8.78
CA PRO A 23 -1.32 -5.16 -7.90
C PRO A 23 -0.82 -5.51 -6.48
N ALA A 24 0.46 -5.89 -6.33
CA ALA A 24 1.05 -6.22 -5.03
C ALA A 24 1.06 -5.00 -4.10
N SER A 25 1.45 -3.83 -4.59
CA SER A 25 1.36 -2.58 -3.82
C SER A 25 -0.08 -2.22 -3.43
N GLY A 26 -1.06 -2.56 -4.27
CA GLY A 26 -2.48 -2.37 -3.94
C GLY A 26 -2.95 -3.26 -2.79
N ALA A 27 -2.47 -4.51 -2.72
CA ALA A 27 -2.76 -5.40 -1.60
C ALA A 27 -2.16 -4.87 -0.29
N VAL A 28 -0.91 -4.39 -0.34
CA VAL A 28 -0.24 -3.78 0.82
C VAL A 28 -0.95 -2.52 1.29
N ALA A 29 -1.37 -1.63 0.38
CA ALA A 29 -2.10 -0.42 0.72
C ALA A 29 -3.39 -0.73 1.50
N ARG A 30 -4.20 -1.67 1.00
CA ARG A 30 -5.44 -2.09 1.67
C ARG A 30 -5.17 -2.74 3.02
N ALA A 31 -4.16 -3.62 3.09
CA ALA A 31 -3.75 -4.23 4.35
C ALA A 31 -3.20 -3.20 5.36
N ALA A 32 -2.69 -2.05 4.90
CA ALA A 32 -2.26 -0.96 5.78
C ALA A 32 -3.41 -0.02 6.19
N GLY A 33 -4.66 -0.35 5.84
CA GLY A 33 -5.86 0.43 6.20
C GLY A 33 -6.18 1.58 5.24
N PHE A 34 -5.48 1.71 4.11
CA PHE A 34 -5.78 2.74 3.12
C PHE A 34 -6.99 2.34 2.27
N ARG A 35 -7.86 3.32 1.98
CA ARG A 35 -9.05 3.16 1.12
C ARG A 35 -8.78 3.80 -0.23
N LYS A 36 -9.16 3.13 -1.32
CA LYS A 36 -9.05 3.70 -2.66
C LYS A 36 -10.08 4.80 -2.81
N GLU A 37 -9.65 5.95 -3.33
CA GLU A 37 -10.52 7.12 -3.54
C GLU A 37 -10.68 7.46 -5.03
N GLY A 38 -9.74 7.05 -5.88
CA GLY A 38 -9.85 7.30 -7.30
C GLY A 38 -8.76 6.64 -8.13
N THR A 39 -8.84 6.90 -9.44
CA THR A 39 -7.80 6.56 -10.41
C THR A 39 -7.51 7.80 -11.25
N GLU A 40 -6.27 8.29 -11.17
CA GLU A 40 -5.76 9.35 -12.01
C GLU A 40 -5.22 8.73 -13.31
N ARG A 41 -5.97 8.92 -14.41
CA ARG A 41 -5.63 8.35 -15.72
C ARG A 41 -4.39 9.01 -16.32
N GLY A 42 -3.43 8.21 -16.76
CA GLY A 42 -2.19 8.67 -17.40
C GLY A 42 -1.31 9.60 -16.54
N LYS A 43 -1.42 9.52 -15.21
CA LYS A 43 -0.72 10.42 -14.29
C LYS A 43 0.80 10.40 -14.48
N PHE A 44 1.39 9.20 -14.58
CA PHE A 44 2.82 9.06 -14.77
C PHE A 44 3.18 8.77 -16.22
N LEU A 45 4.35 9.27 -16.63
CA LEU A 45 5.02 8.85 -17.86
C LEU A 45 6.24 8.03 -17.46
N ILE A 46 6.23 6.73 -17.75
CA ILE A 46 7.29 5.80 -17.35
C ILE A 46 7.72 5.03 -18.59
N ALA A 47 9.00 5.12 -18.95
CA ALA A 47 9.54 4.48 -20.15
C ALA A 47 8.71 4.76 -21.43
N GLY A 48 8.18 5.98 -21.55
CA GLY A 48 7.36 6.40 -22.69
C GLY A 48 5.87 6.01 -22.61
N GLU A 49 5.46 5.23 -21.62
CA GLU A 49 4.08 4.81 -21.43
C GLU A 49 3.36 5.66 -20.36
N ARG A 50 2.12 6.06 -20.66
CA ARG A 50 1.24 6.72 -19.69
C ARG A 50 0.62 5.66 -18.78
N VAL A 51 0.89 5.76 -17.48
CA VAL A 51 0.44 4.78 -16.48
C VAL A 51 -0.57 5.42 -15.54
N ASP A 52 -1.70 4.74 -15.37
CA ASP A 52 -2.74 5.11 -14.41
C ASP A 52 -2.25 4.89 -12.97
N VAL A 53 -2.70 5.76 -12.07
CA VAL A 53 -2.36 5.72 -10.65
C VAL A 53 -3.64 5.66 -9.84
N ASP A 54 -3.75 4.67 -8.96
CA ASP A 54 -4.79 4.69 -7.94
C ASP A 54 -4.34 5.55 -6.78
N THR A 55 -5.23 6.43 -6.35
CA THR A 55 -5.08 7.25 -5.14
C THR A 55 -5.79 6.59 -3.98
N TYR A 56 -5.16 6.69 -2.81
CA TYR A 56 -5.69 6.19 -1.57
C TYR A 56 -5.56 7.23 -0.48
N GLY A 57 -6.56 7.26 0.41
CA GLY A 57 -6.56 8.00 1.65
C GLY A 57 -6.61 7.05 2.84
N ARG A 58 -6.00 7.47 3.95
CA ARG A 58 -6.25 6.91 5.28
C ARG A 58 -6.36 8.06 6.26
N LEU A 59 -7.50 8.12 6.95
CA LEU A 59 -7.79 9.12 7.97
C LEU A 59 -7.40 8.61 9.36
N ARG A 60 -7.19 9.53 10.30
CA ARG A 60 -7.02 9.21 11.74
C ARG A 60 -8.17 8.36 12.27
N THR A 61 -9.39 8.60 11.80
CA THR A 61 -10.61 7.91 12.21
C THR A 61 -10.85 6.58 11.50
N ASP A 62 -10.04 6.24 10.49
CA ASP A 62 -10.20 4.96 9.81
C ASP A 62 -9.80 3.80 10.73
N PRO A 63 -10.51 2.66 10.68
CA PRO A 63 -10.19 1.49 11.48
C PRO A 63 -8.74 1.07 11.28
N ARG A 64 -8.03 0.80 12.39
CA ARG A 64 -6.73 0.15 12.29
C ARG A 64 -6.91 -1.20 11.62
N TRP A 65 -5.96 -1.56 10.75
CA TRP A 65 -5.92 -2.91 10.24
C TRP A 65 -5.78 -3.87 11.43
N GLN A 66 -6.79 -4.69 11.66
CA GLN A 66 -6.83 -5.56 12.83
C GLN A 66 -5.98 -6.84 12.65
N GLY A 67 -5.27 -6.96 11.51
CA GLY A 67 -4.65 -8.22 11.11
C GLY A 67 -5.73 -9.24 10.73
N SER A 68 -5.66 -9.82 9.54
CA SER A 68 -6.33 -11.12 9.41
C SER A 68 -5.53 -12.13 10.22
N ALA A 69 -6.20 -12.93 11.04
CA ALA A 69 -5.64 -14.11 11.70
C ALA A 69 -5.03 -15.15 10.72
N ALA A 70 -5.05 -14.87 9.41
CA ALA A 70 -4.46 -15.68 8.35
C ALA A 70 -2.95 -15.43 8.13
N ALA A 71 -2.37 -14.33 8.63
CA ALA A 71 -0.91 -14.10 8.56
C ALA A 71 -0.11 -14.98 9.54
N ALA A 72 -0.77 -15.63 10.51
CA ALA A 72 -0.14 -16.47 11.52
C ALA A 72 0.21 -17.90 11.05
N ARG A 73 0.03 -18.25 9.77
CA ARG A 73 0.35 -19.59 9.24
C ARG A 73 1.52 -19.63 8.26
N LEU A 74 2.40 -18.64 8.26
CA LEU A 74 3.78 -18.86 7.81
C LEU A 74 4.50 -19.62 8.92
N ARG A 75 4.62 -20.95 8.75
CA ARG A 75 5.48 -21.75 9.63
C ARG A 75 6.90 -21.18 9.56
N PRO A 76 7.63 -21.10 10.69
CA PRO A 76 9.04 -20.75 10.68
C PRO A 76 9.78 -21.80 9.84
N GLY A 77 10.06 -21.48 8.57
CA GLY A 77 10.68 -22.41 7.63
C GLY A 77 10.52 -22.07 6.15
N ASP A 78 9.44 -21.41 5.72
CA ASP A 78 9.23 -21.12 4.28
C ASP A 78 9.87 -19.79 3.87
N ARG A 79 11.20 -19.70 3.99
CA ARG A 79 12.01 -18.67 3.32
C ARG A 79 12.33 -19.16 1.91
N ARG A 80 11.35 -19.17 1.02
CA ARG A 80 11.65 -19.23 -0.43
C ARG A 80 11.94 -17.82 -0.92
N GLY A 81 13.17 -17.65 -1.39
CA GLY A 81 13.88 -16.39 -1.49
C GLY A 81 13.23 -15.33 -2.37
N TYR A 82 13.13 -14.13 -1.82
CA TYR A 82 13.23 -12.92 -2.63
C TYR A 82 14.68 -12.80 -3.11
N ARG A 83 14.95 -13.22 -4.34
CA ARG A 83 16.17 -12.79 -5.04
C ARG A 83 15.92 -11.38 -5.54
N THR A 84 16.65 -10.43 -4.98
CA THR A 84 16.87 -9.10 -5.53
C THR A 84 17.45 -9.26 -6.93
N ALA A 85 16.72 -8.83 -7.97
CA ALA A 85 17.30 -8.62 -9.28
C ALA A 85 17.79 -7.16 -9.32
N THR A 86 19.11 -7.01 -9.37
CA THR A 86 19.82 -5.76 -9.66
C THR A 86 20.32 -5.85 -11.11
N ALA A 87 20.32 -4.69 -11.78
CA ALA A 87 20.73 -4.38 -13.16
C ALA A 87 19.62 -4.47 -14.21
#